data_AF-A0A7S3T5Q6-F1
#
_entry.id   AF-A0A7S3T5Q6-F1
#
_cell.length_a   1.000
_cell.length_b   1.000
_cell.length_c   1.000
_cell.angle_alpha   90.00
_cell.angle_beta   90.00
_cell.angle_gamma   90.00
#
_symmetry.space_group_name_H-M   'P 1'
#
loop_
_entity.id
_entity.type
_entity.pdbx_description
1 polymer ?
#
loop_
_entity_poly.entity_id
_entity_poly.type
_entity_poly.pdbx_seq_one_letter_code
_entity_poly.pdbx_strand_id
1 'polypeptide(L)'
;PGSIAAPAPTAPPSPPLGTMSPMPPDARTLSSLPLKEFIAAVGSCYECSPWVAERAHASGPYDSLTALTTAMRMTVDAASDAEKLALLKAHPDLAGKAALEGDVTVESMAEQKRAGLSSLTPAEMSRFTELNNAYKARFGFPFILAVRNANKGTIFAAFERRVLNSVPAELTEGIAQVHKIAWM
;
A
#
# COMPACT_ATOMS: atom_id res chain seq x y z
N PRO A 1 51.00 -54.30 -5.52
CA PRO A 1 49.82 -53.69 -6.18
C PRO A 1 48.55 -53.93 -5.35
N GLY A 2 48.05 -52.89 -4.68
CA GLY A 2 46.85 -52.97 -3.83
C GLY A 2 46.63 -51.65 -3.11
N SER A 3 46.42 -50.59 -3.89
CA SER A 3 46.09 -49.25 -3.36
C SER A 3 44.65 -49.29 -2.85
N ILE A 4 44.48 -49.12 -1.53
CA ILE A 4 43.17 -49.05 -0.88
C ILE A 4 42.67 -47.61 -1.01
N ALA A 5 41.65 -47.41 -1.86
CA ALA A 5 41.03 -46.11 -2.07
C ALA A 5 40.30 -45.66 -0.79
N ALA A 6 40.61 -44.44 -0.33
CA ALA A 6 39.90 -43.79 0.76
C ALA A 6 38.45 -43.44 0.34
N PRO A 7 37.47 -43.51 1.25
CA PRO A 7 36.08 -43.16 0.94
C PRO A 7 35.93 -41.65 0.69
N ALA A 8 35.11 -41.29 -0.30
CA ALA A 8 34.81 -39.91 -0.66
C ALA A 8 34.08 -39.17 0.48
N PRO A 9 34.29 -37.85 0.63
CA PRO A 9 33.61 -37.06 1.65
C PRO A 9 32.11 -36.98 1.38
N THR A 10 31.32 -37.21 2.42
CA THR A 10 29.86 -37.06 2.42
C THR A 10 29.47 -35.61 2.15
N ALA A 11 28.55 -35.40 1.21
CA ALA A 11 27.99 -34.08 0.92
C ALA A 11 27.24 -33.52 2.15
N PRO A 12 27.28 -32.20 2.39
CA PRO A 12 26.53 -31.58 3.48
C PRO A 12 25.02 -31.71 3.26
N PRO A 13 24.21 -31.75 4.34
CA PRO A 13 22.76 -31.84 4.21
C PRO A 13 22.20 -30.60 3.51
N SER A 14 21.19 -30.80 2.67
CA SER A 14 20.42 -29.71 2.05
C SER A 14 19.80 -28.82 3.14
N PRO A 15 19.71 -27.49 2.93
CA PRO A 15 19.05 -26.61 3.89
C PRO A 15 17.57 -27.00 4.04
N PRO A 16 16.95 -26.78 5.21
CA PRO A 16 15.54 -27.05 5.40
C PRO A 16 14.72 -26.21 4.40
N LEU A 17 13.69 -26.84 3.83
CA LEU A 17 12.63 -26.15 3.08
C LEU A 17 12.15 -24.98 3.94
N GLY A 18 12.42 -23.75 3.49
CA GLY A 18 12.00 -22.55 4.18
C GLY A 18 10.50 -22.62 4.45
N THR A 19 10.09 -22.21 5.65
CA THR A 19 8.69 -22.05 6.02
C THR A 19 8.00 -21.23 4.92
N MET A 20 7.20 -21.88 4.08
CA MET A 20 6.36 -21.16 3.13
C MET A 20 5.48 -20.24 3.97
N SER A 21 5.61 -18.93 3.78
CA SER A 21 4.62 -17.99 4.34
C SER A 21 3.25 -18.48 3.90
N PRO A 22 2.26 -18.56 4.83
CA PRO A 22 0.94 -19.05 4.47
C PRO A 22 0.42 -18.25 3.28
N MET A 23 -0.07 -18.96 2.25
CA MET A 23 -0.69 -18.31 1.11
C MET A 23 -1.88 -17.49 1.62
N PRO A 24 -2.06 -16.23 1.18
CA PRO A 24 -3.19 -15.43 1.63
C PRO A 24 -4.51 -16.16 1.31
N PRO A 25 -5.52 -16.07 2.19
CA PRO A 25 -6.79 -16.76 2.01
C PRO A 25 -7.46 -16.32 0.70
N ASP A 26 -8.14 -17.27 0.05
CA ASP A 26 -8.94 -16.94 -1.13
C ASP A 26 -10.21 -16.16 -0.76
N ALA A 27 -10.87 -15.59 -1.78
CA ALA A 27 -12.05 -14.76 -1.55
C ALA A 27 -13.24 -15.52 -0.97
N ARG A 28 -13.39 -16.82 -1.25
CA ARG A 28 -14.46 -17.64 -0.69
C ARG A 28 -14.25 -17.81 0.81
N THR A 29 -13.02 -18.14 1.21
CA THR A 29 -12.61 -18.24 2.61
C THR A 29 -12.86 -16.93 3.32
N LEU A 30 -12.38 -15.81 2.78
CA LEU A 30 -12.62 -14.48 3.34
C LEU A 30 -14.11 -14.18 3.49
N SER A 31 -14.91 -14.42 2.44
CA SER A 31 -16.36 -14.13 2.46
C SER A 31 -17.15 -14.96 3.47
N SER A 32 -16.62 -16.11 3.88
CA SER A 32 -17.23 -16.98 4.89
C SER A 32 -16.89 -16.57 6.33
N LEU A 33 -15.93 -15.66 6.52
CA LEU A 33 -15.52 -15.22 7.85
C LEU A 33 -16.64 -14.38 8.50
N PRO A 34 -16.79 -14.49 9.83
CA PRO A 34 -17.54 -13.51 10.61
C PRO A 34 -16.99 -12.11 10.37
N LEU A 35 -17.85 -11.09 10.43
CA LEU A 35 -17.51 -9.69 10.13
C LEU A 35 -16.21 -9.22 10.80
N LYS A 36 -16.03 -9.54 12.10
CA LYS A 36 -14.83 -9.15 12.86
C LYS A 36 -13.54 -9.75 12.27
N GLU A 37 -13.58 -11.00 11.86
CA GLU A 37 -12.44 -11.70 11.26
C GLU A 37 -12.17 -11.23 9.83
N PHE A 38 -13.23 -10.92 9.07
CA PHE A 38 -13.10 -10.31 7.76
C PHE A 38 -12.42 -8.93 7.83
N ILE A 39 -12.86 -8.06 8.74
CA ILE A 39 -12.22 -6.75 8.96
C ILE A 39 -10.77 -6.92 9.41
N ALA A 40 -10.47 -7.90 10.27
CA ALA A 40 -9.09 -8.18 10.67
C ALA A 40 -8.20 -8.61 9.48
N ALA A 41 -8.77 -9.29 8.48
CA ALA A 41 -8.05 -9.76 7.32
C ALA A 41 -7.84 -8.70 6.22
N VAL A 42 -8.85 -7.86 5.94
CA VAL A 42 -8.82 -6.91 4.80
C VAL A 42 -9.13 -5.45 5.18
N GLY A 43 -9.40 -5.16 6.44
CA GLY A 43 -9.77 -3.82 6.92
C GLY A 43 -8.64 -2.79 6.85
N SER A 44 -7.39 -3.24 6.77
CA SER A 44 -6.21 -2.38 6.60
C SER A 44 -5.90 -2.04 5.13
N CYS A 45 -6.60 -2.64 4.15
CA CYS A 45 -6.37 -2.33 2.73
C CYS A 45 -6.68 -0.85 2.39
N TYR A 46 -7.57 -0.21 3.15
CA TYR A 46 -7.82 1.22 3.10
C TYR A 46 -7.40 1.85 4.43
N GLU A 47 -6.44 2.78 4.36
CA GLU A 47 -5.77 3.34 5.55
C GLU A 47 -6.75 3.92 6.57
N CYS A 48 -6.63 3.46 7.82
CA CYS A 48 -7.54 3.74 8.94
C CYS A 48 -9.04 3.74 8.59
N SER A 49 -9.48 2.94 7.62
CA SER A 49 -10.82 3.00 7.04
C SER A 49 -11.51 1.62 7.00
N PRO A 50 -11.72 0.97 8.16
CA PRO A 50 -12.34 -0.36 8.23
C PRO A 50 -13.77 -0.39 7.69
N TRP A 51 -14.45 0.76 7.65
CA TRP A 51 -15.80 0.90 7.10
C TRP A 51 -15.93 0.40 5.65
N VAL A 52 -14.83 0.41 4.88
CA VAL A 52 -14.82 -0.13 3.51
C VAL A 52 -15.02 -1.64 3.53
N ALA A 53 -14.28 -2.33 4.41
CA ALA A 53 -14.41 -3.78 4.61
C ALA A 53 -15.77 -4.12 5.23
N GLU A 54 -16.25 -3.33 6.18
CA GLU A 54 -17.57 -3.52 6.80
C GLU A 54 -18.70 -3.54 5.77
N ARG A 55 -18.74 -2.54 4.88
CA ARG A 55 -19.78 -2.42 3.84
C ARG A 55 -19.61 -3.47 2.73
N ALA A 56 -18.36 -3.79 2.37
CA ALA A 56 -18.08 -4.85 1.41
C ALA A 56 -18.51 -6.23 1.95
N HIS A 57 -18.34 -6.52 3.25
CA HIS A 57 -18.79 -7.77 3.85
C HIS A 57 -20.29 -7.97 3.69
N ALA A 58 -21.09 -6.92 3.91
CA ALA A 58 -22.54 -6.95 3.77
C ALA A 58 -23.03 -7.18 2.32
N SER A 59 -22.18 -6.98 1.32
CA SER A 59 -22.51 -7.13 -0.11
C SER A 59 -22.03 -8.46 -0.70
N GLY A 60 -21.36 -9.30 0.09
CA GLY A 60 -20.87 -10.62 -0.32
C GLY A 60 -21.95 -11.70 -0.32
N PRO A 61 -21.58 -12.97 -0.56
CA PRO A 61 -20.21 -13.49 -0.69
C PRO A 61 -19.56 -13.25 -2.05
N TYR A 62 -18.23 -13.47 -2.14
CA TYR A 62 -17.43 -13.28 -3.36
C TYR A 62 -16.72 -14.56 -3.80
N ASP A 63 -16.74 -14.84 -5.10
CA ASP A 63 -16.11 -16.03 -5.69
C ASP A 63 -14.65 -15.84 -6.10
N SER A 64 -14.13 -14.60 -6.10
CA SER A 64 -12.76 -14.28 -6.48
C SER A 64 -12.25 -13.02 -5.78
N LEU A 65 -10.92 -12.90 -5.64
CA LEU A 65 -10.30 -11.70 -5.05
C LEU A 65 -10.65 -10.46 -5.89
N THR A 66 -10.71 -10.59 -7.21
CA THR A 66 -11.16 -9.51 -8.10
C THR A 66 -12.58 -9.04 -7.78
N ALA A 67 -13.51 -9.96 -7.49
CA ALA A 67 -14.88 -9.59 -7.13
C ALA A 67 -14.91 -8.85 -5.78
N LEU A 68 -14.16 -9.34 -4.79
CA LEU A 68 -14.02 -8.69 -3.49
C LEU A 68 -13.41 -7.28 -3.60
N THR A 69 -12.28 -7.13 -4.30
CA THR A 69 -11.62 -5.82 -4.45
C THR A 69 -12.47 -4.86 -5.27
N THR A 70 -13.21 -5.35 -6.27
CA THR A 70 -14.19 -4.56 -7.01
C THR A 70 -15.29 -4.04 -6.09
N ALA A 71 -15.83 -4.88 -5.21
CA ALA A 71 -16.86 -4.45 -4.25
C ALA A 71 -16.33 -3.42 -3.25
N MET A 72 -15.11 -3.58 -2.75
CA MET A 72 -14.46 -2.59 -1.88
C MET A 72 -14.22 -1.26 -2.62
N ARG A 73 -13.79 -1.32 -3.88
CA ARG A 73 -13.65 -0.13 -4.73
C ARG A 73 -14.98 0.59 -4.92
N MET A 74 -16.02 -0.15 -5.32
CA MET A 74 -17.37 0.41 -5.50
C MET A 74 -17.93 1.02 -4.21
N THR A 75 -17.62 0.42 -3.06
CA THR A 75 -17.99 0.96 -1.74
C THR A 75 -17.43 2.35 -1.52
N VAL A 76 -16.16 2.59 -1.90
CA VAL A 76 -15.54 3.92 -1.81
C VAL A 76 -16.07 4.86 -2.89
N ASP A 77 -16.22 4.38 -4.13
CA ASP A 77 -16.72 5.19 -5.25
C ASP A 77 -18.15 5.70 -5.00
N ALA A 78 -18.98 4.90 -4.32
CA ALA A 78 -20.35 5.27 -3.92
C ALA A 78 -20.42 6.08 -2.61
N ALA A 79 -19.32 6.19 -1.87
CA ALA A 79 -19.29 6.97 -0.63
C ALA A 79 -19.43 8.48 -0.89
N SER A 80 -19.89 9.20 0.12
CA SER A 80 -19.98 10.66 0.06
C SER A 80 -18.59 11.31 -0.11
N ASP A 81 -18.56 12.52 -0.65
CA ASP A 81 -17.31 13.28 -0.78
C ASP A 81 -16.64 13.53 0.58
N ALA A 82 -17.42 13.63 1.66
CA ALA A 82 -16.91 13.76 3.02
C ALA A 82 -16.17 12.49 3.48
N GLU A 83 -16.71 11.31 3.21
CA GLU A 83 -16.06 10.03 3.53
C GLU A 83 -14.81 9.80 2.67
N LYS A 84 -14.88 10.13 1.37
CA LYS A 84 -13.72 10.08 0.48
C LYS A 84 -12.61 11.02 0.97
N LEU A 85 -12.95 12.24 1.37
CA LEU A 85 -11.99 13.19 1.92
C LEU A 85 -11.39 12.70 3.24
N ALA A 86 -12.20 12.09 4.12
CA ALA A 86 -11.71 11.50 5.37
C ALA A 86 -10.74 10.35 5.11
N LEU A 87 -11.05 9.46 4.16
CA LEU A 87 -10.17 8.39 3.71
C LEU A 87 -8.82 8.94 3.18
N LEU A 88 -8.85 9.99 2.36
CA LEU A 88 -7.62 10.62 1.87
C LEU A 88 -6.81 11.22 3.02
N LYS A 89 -7.47 11.91 3.97
CA LYS A 89 -6.81 12.52 5.14
C LYS A 89 -6.19 11.51 6.11
N ALA A 90 -6.68 10.27 6.12
CA ALA A 90 -6.11 9.21 6.94
C ALA A 90 -4.72 8.75 6.47
N HIS A 91 -4.35 9.03 5.21
CA HIS A 91 -3.06 8.62 4.68
C HIS A 91 -1.91 9.44 5.27
N PRO A 92 -0.77 8.82 5.61
CA PRO A 92 0.42 9.55 6.02
C PRO A 92 1.03 10.32 4.84
N ASP A 93 1.76 11.41 5.14
CA ASP A 93 2.50 12.16 4.14
C ASP A 93 3.61 11.30 3.50
N LEU A 94 3.73 11.36 2.17
CA LEU A 94 4.81 10.73 1.43
C LEU A 94 6.16 11.36 1.80
N ALA A 95 7.14 10.53 2.19
CA ALA A 95 8.41 10.96 2.78
C ALA A 95 8.25 11.89 4.01
N GLY A 96 7.11 11.79 4.72
CA GLY A 96 6.85 12.55 5.93
C GLY A 96 7.60 12.03 7.15
N LYS A 97 7.39 12.68 8.30
CA LYS A 97 8.05 12.37 9.57
C LYS A 97 7.93 10.89 9.97
N ALA A 98 6.75 10.28 9.81
CA ALA A 98 6.55 8.85 10.07
C ALA A 98 7.43 7.95 9.19
N ALA A 99 7.61 8.29 7.91
CA ALA A 99 8.50 7.55 7.01
C ALA A 99 9.99 7.72 7.39
N LEU A 100 10.36 8.88 7.94
CA LEU A 100 11.73 9.16 8.39
C LEU A 100 12.06 8.52 9.75
N GLU A 101 11.07 8.42 10.63
CA GLU A 101 11.18 7.81 11.96
C GLU A 101 10.98 6.29 11.92
N GLY A 102 10.64 5.73 10.74
CA GLY A 102 10.39 4.29 10.57
C GLY A 102 9.06 3.82 11.16
N ASP A 103 8.14 4.75 11.44
CA ASP A 103 6.81 4.50 12.00
C ASP A 103 5.77 4.17 10.91
N VAL A 104 6.22 3.50 9.84
CA VAL A 104 5.38 2.95 8.78
C VAL A 104 5.57 1.44 8.73
N THR A 105 4.59 0.70 8.23
CA THR A 105 4.67 -0.78 8.14
C THR A 105 5.92 -1.23 7.39
N VAL A 106 6.39 -2.46 7.66
CA VAL A 106 7.61 -3.02 7.03
C VAL A 106 7.49 -3.01 5.50
N GLU A 107 6.30 -3.31 4.98
CA GLU A 107 5.96 -3.27 3.57
C GLU A 107 6.05 -1.83 3.02
N SER A 108 5.51 -0.85 3.74
CA SER A 108 5.57 0.57 3.36
C SER A 108 7.01 1.11 3.37
N MET A 109 7.83 0.74 4.36
CA MET A 109 9.26 1.09 4.38
C MET A 109 10.00 0.52 3.17
N ALA A 110 9.75 -0.74 2.81
CA ALA A 110 10.39 -1.38 1.66
C ALA A 110 9.98 -0.74 0.33
N GLU A 111 8.74 -0.26 0.20
CA GLU A 111 8.25 0.44 -0.97
C GLU A 111 8.82 1.87 -1.07
N GLN A 112 8.86 2.61 0.04
CA GLN A 112 9.47 3.95 0.11
C GLN A 112 10.97 3.91 -0.20
N LYS A 113 11.68 2.89 0.33
CA LYS A 113 13.09 2.64 0.02
C LYS A 113 13.31 2.35 -1.47
N ARG A 114 12.46 1.50 -2.06
CA ARG A 114 12.50 1.20 -3.50
C ARG A 114 12.24 2.43 -4.37
N ALA A 115 11.41 3.35 -3.90
CA ALA A 115 11.16 4.62 -4.58
C ALA A 115 12.31 5.65 -4.45
N GLY A 116 13.36 5.33 -3.69
CA GLY A 116 14.50 6.20 -3.45
C GLY A 116 14.24 7.30 -2.42
N LEU A 117 13.18 7.17 -1.62
CA LEU A 117 12.77 8.17 -0.63
C LEU A 117 13.60 8.10 0.66
N SER A 118 14.24 6.96 0.93
CA SER A 118 15.19 6.79 2.04
C SER A 118 16.58 7.38 1.75
N SER A 119 16.83 7.88 0.53
CA SER A 119 18.13 8.42 0.10
C SER A 119 17.99 9.85 -0.46
N LEU A 120 17.00 10.59 0.02
CA LEU A 120 16.84 12.00 -0.34
C LEU A 120 17.97 12.83 0.27
N THR A 121 18.55 13.73 -0.52
CA THR A 121 19.44 14.76 -0.01
C THR A 121 18.67 15.76 0.86
N PRO A 122 19.34 16.54 1.75
CA PRO A 122 18.66 17.57 2.54
C PRO A 122 17.87 18.58 1.69
N ALA A 123 18.39 18.95 0.52
CA ALA A 123 17.70 19.84 -0.42
C ALA A 123 16.45 19.19 -1.03
N GLU A 124 16.53 17.91 -1.42
CA GLU A 124 15.37 17.17 -1.91
C GLU A 124 14.31 16.98 -0.81
N MET A 125 14.73 16.75 0.43
CA MET A 125 13.81 16.64 1.58
C MET A 125 13.09 17.95 1.87
N SER A 126 13.79 19.09 1.83
CA SER A 126 13.16 20.42 1.94
C SER A 126 12.12 20.62 0.84
N ARG A 127 12.49 20.31 -0.40
CA ARG A 127 11.57 20.41 -1.55
C ARG A 127 10.34 19.50 -1.40
N PHE A 128 10.51 18.28 -0.92
CA PHE A 128 9.39 17.37 -0.61
C PHE A 128 8.45 17.96 0.45
N THR A 129 9.03 18.52 1.52
CA THR A 129 8.26 19.13 2.61
C THR A 129 7.46 20.33 2.11
N GLU A 130 8.08 21.21 1.31
CA GLU A 130 7.41 22.35 0.68
C GLU A 130 6.27 21.91 -0.23
N LEU A 131 6.49 20.91 -1.10
CA LEU A 131 5.48 20.37 -2.00
C LEU A 131 4.30 19.74 -1.25
N ASN A 132 4.56 18.95 -0.21
CA ASN A 132 3.51 18.38 0.63
C ASN A 132 2.68 19.47 1.32
N ASN A 133 3.33 20.50 1.86
CA ASN A 133 2.64 21.60 2.52
C ASN A 133 1.78 22.41 1.54
N ALA A 134 2.33 22.75 0.37
CA ALA A 134 1.60 23.47 -0.67
C ALA A 134 0.40 22.65 -1.20
N TYR A 135 0.60 21.35 -1.39
CA TYR A 135 -0.46 20.44 -1.83
C TYR A 135 -1.59 20.36 -0.79
N LYS A 136 -1.26 20.14 0.49
CA LYS A 136 -2.25 20.11 1.58
C LYS A 136 -2.99 21.43 1.73
N ALA A 137 -2.29 22.56 1.61
CA ALA A 137 -2.91 23.88 1.69
C ALA A 137 -3.93 24.12 0.56
N ARG A 138 -3.67 23.57 -0.63
CA ARG A 138 -4.56 23.71 -1.80
C ARG A 138 -5.75 22.75 -1.78
N PHE A 139 -5.51 21.48 -1.48
CA PHE A 139 -6.53 20.43 -1.66
C PHE A 139 -7.14 19.93 -0.35
N GLY A 140 -6.52 20.21 0.79
CA GLY A 140 -7.03 19.84 2.12
C GLY A 140 -6.77 18.38 2.50
N PHE A 141 -5.95 17.64 1.76
CA PHE A 141 -5.53 16.28 2.08
C PHE A 141 -4.08 16.00 1.61
N PRO A 142 -3.41 14.96 2.15
CA PRO A 142 -2.03 14.60 1.80
C PRO A 142 -1.84 14.22 0.32
N PHE A 143 -0.62 14.40 -0.19
CA PHE A 143 -0.29 13.89 -1.52
C PHE A 143 -0.12 12.37 -1.47
N ILE A 144 -1.03 11.65 -2.13
CA ILE A 144 -1.04 10.18 -2.18
C ILE A 144 -0.61 9.72 -3.56
N LEU A 145 0.38 8.82 -3.63
CA LEU A 145 0.84 8.20 -4.86
C LEU A 145 1.22 6.75 -4.58
N ALA A 146 0.78 5.83 -5.43
CA ALA A 146 1.22 4.43 -5.33
C ALA A 146 2.69 4.30 -5.78
N VAL A 147 3.60 4.03 -4.84
CA VAL A 147 5.05 4.14 -5.06
C VAL A 147 5.76 2.84 -5.46
N ARG A 148 5.09 1.69 -5.48
CA ARG A 148 5.70 0.37 -5.78
C ARG A 148 6.56 0.33 -7.06
N ASN A 149 6.22 1.14 -8.07
CA ASN A 149 6.98 1.29 -9.32
C ASN A 149 7.39 2.75 -9.62
N ALA A 150 7.38 3.62 -8.61
CA ALA A 150 7.78 5.01 -8.74
C ALA A 150 9.25 5.18 -8.35
N ASN A 151 9.87 6.26 -8.83
CA ASN A 151 11.12 6.79 -8.31
C ASN A 151 10.96 8.28 -7.97
N LYS A 152 11.91 8.86 -7.26
CA LYS A 152 11.89 10.29 -6.87
C LYS A 152 11.55 11.24 -8.03
N GLY A 153 12.08 11.01 -9.24
CA GLY A 153 11.80 11.83 -10.42
C GLY A 153 10.33 11.76 -10.83
N THR A 154 9.76 10.56 -10.87
CA THR A 154 8.32 10.39 -11.16
C THR A 154 7.42 11.00 -10.09
N ILE A 155 7.87 11.02 -8.83
CA ILE A 155 7.12 11.62 -7.72
C ILE A 155 7.12 13.15 -7.85
N PHE A 156 8.27 13.76 -8.10
CA PHE A 156 8.36 15.20 -8.35
C PHE A 156 7.51 15.63 -9.56
N ALA A 157 7.60 14.89 -10.68
CA ALA A 157 6.78 15.16 -11.86
C ALA A 157 5.28 15.01 -11.55
N ALA A 158 4.90 14.06 -10.70
CA ALA A 158 3.51 13.89 -10.28
C ALA A 158 3.03 15.06 -9.42
N PHE A 159 3.85 15.58 -8.50
CA PHE A 159 3.54 16.81 -7.74
C PHE A 159 3.33 18.00 -8.68
N GLU A 160 4.29 18.25 -9.59
CA GLU A 160 4.26 19.38 -10.52
C GLU A 160 3.03 19.34 -11.44
N ARG A 161 2.64 18.16 -11.91
CA ARG A 161 1.43 17.99 -12.72
C ARG A 161 0.16 18.17 -11.88
N ARG A 162 0.07 17.51 -10.74
CA ARG A 162 -1.18 17.41 -9.96
C ARG A 162 -1.49 18.67 -9.17
N VAL A 163 -0.49 19.47 -8.80
CA VAL A 163 -0.74 20.77 -8.17
C VAL A 163 -1.53 21.72 -9.06
N LEU A 164 -1.56 21.49 -10.38
CA LEU A 164 -2.33 22.31 -11.32
C LEU A 164 -3.80 21.89 -11.44
N ASN A 165 -4.18 20.73 -10.88
CA ASN A 165 -5.55 20.22 -10.98
C ASN A 165 -6.57 21.11 -10.24
N SER A 166 -7.83 21.03 -10.67
CA SER A 166 -8.95 21.54 -9.88
C SER A 166 -9.16 20.63 -8.65
N VAL A 167 -9.77 21.17 -7.58
CA VAL A 167 -10.05 20.40 -6.36
C VAL A 167 -10.86 19.12 -6.65
N PRO A 168 -11.94 19.15 -7.47
CA PRO A 168 -12.69 17.94 -7.80
C PRO A 168 -11.86 16.90 -8.57
N ALA A 169 -11.07 17.34 -9.56
CA ALA A 169 -10.22 16.45 -10.33
C ALA A 169 -9.14 15.79 -9.45
N GLU A 170 -8.60 16.55 -8.49
CA GLU A 170 -7.59 16.03 -7.58
C GLU A 170 -8.17 15.08 -6.52
N LEU A 171 -9.41 15.29 -6.08
CA LEU A 171 -10.11 14.34 -5.23
C LEU A 171 -10.26 12.98 -5.96
N THR A 172 -10.66 13.01 -7.24
CA THR A 172 -10.75 11.81 -8.09
C THR A 172 -9.40 11.13 -8.28
N GLU A 173 -8.33 11.89 -8.59
CA GLU A 173 -6.98 11.34 -8.73
C GLU A 173 -6.47 10.74 -7.41
N GLY A 174 -6.68 11.41 -6.28
CA GLY A 174 -6.32 10.93 -4.96
C GLY A 174 -6.97 9.57 -4.66
N ILE A 175 -8.28 9.45 -4.87
CA ILE A 175 -9.00 8.18 -4.68
C ILE A 175 -8.49 7.10 -5.63
N ALA A 176 -8.20 7.43 -6.89
CA ALA A 176 -7.60 6.49 -7.83
C ALA A 176 -6.23 5.96 -7.37
N GLN A 177 -5.43 6.78 -6.69
CA GLN A 177 -4.16 6.34 -6.10
C GLN A 177 -4.39 5.45 -4.87
N VAL A 178 -5.36 5.76 -4.02
CA VAL A 178 -5.77 4.89 -2.88
C VAL A 178 -6.19 3.52 -3.39
N HIS A 179 -6.98 3.42 -4.46
CA HIS A 179 -7.34 2.13 -5.05
C HIS A 179 -6.15 1.32 -5.53
N LYS A 180 -5.13 1.97 -6.11
CA LYS A 180 -3.90 1.30 -6.52
C LYS A 180 -3.12 0.77 -5.32
N ILE A 181 -3.07 1.54 -4.23
CA ILE A 181 -2.42 1.13 -2.98
C ILE A 181 -3.19 -0.05 -2.35
N ALA A 182 -4.52 0.03 -2.27
CA ALA A 182 -5.35 -1.04 -1.70
C ALA A 182 -5.26 -2.38 -2.46
N TRP A 183 -4.87 -2.36 -3.74
CA TRP A 183 -4.66 -3.56 -4.55
C TRP A 183 -3.29 -4.22 -4.33
N MET A 184 -2.33 -3.49 -3.79
CA MET A 184 -0.92 -3.91 -3.68
C MET A 184 -0.67 -4.85 -2.51
#